data_AF-A0A7H8QAL7-F1
#
_entry.id   AF-A0A7H8QAL7-F1
#
_cell.length_a   1.000
_cell.length_b   1.000
_cell.length_c   1.000
_cell.angle_alpha   90.00
_cell.angle_beta   90.00
_cell.angle_gamma   90.00
#
_symmetry.space_group_name_H-M   'P 1'
#
loop_
_entity.id
_entity.type
_entity.pdbx_description
1 polymer ?
#
loop_
_entity_poly.entity_id
_entity_poly.type
_entity_poly.pdbx_seq_one_letter_code
_entity_poly.pdbx_strand_id
1 'polypeptide(L)' 'MNKRVKDTVLGTVVYGVIAIIVSAILNGGEPSWTLAIGMAIAGFLTYAFIYPALDKRKRKQV' A
#
# COMPACT_ATOMS: atom_id res chain seq x y z
N MET A 1 13.10 10.48 -9.80
CA MET A 1 11.90 10.54 -8.93
C MET A 1 12.31 10.90 -7.51
N ASN A 2 11.50 11.69 -6.80
CA ASN A 2 11.73 11.98 -5.38
C ASN A 2 11.45 10.73 -4.51
N LYS A 3 12.18 10.55 -3.41
CA LYS A 3 12.12 9.34 -2.55
C LYS A 3 10.69 9.02 -2.12
N ARG A 4 9.92 10.05 -1.75
CA ARG A 4 8.52 9.92 -1.34
C ARG A 4 7.61 9.34 -2.43
N VAL A 5 7.79 9.78 -3.68
CA VAL A 5 7.01 9.28 -4.81
C VAL A 5 7.36 7.83 -5.09
N LYS A 6 8.66 7.50 -5.03
CA LYS A 6 9.13 6.11 -5.19
C LYS A 6 8.53 5.19 -4.12
N ASP A 7 8.59 5.59 -2.85
CA ASP A 7 8.08 4.78 -1.73
C ASP A 7 6.56 4.62 -1.79
N THR A 8 5.84 5.66 -2.25
CA THR A 8 4.39 5.61 -2.47
C THR A 8 4.01 4.63 -3.57
N VAL A 9 4.66 4.71 -4.73
CA VAL A 9 4.41 3.79 -5.85
C VAL A 9 4.75 2.36 -5.45
N LEU A 10 5.88 2.16 -4.77
CA LEU A 10 6.29 0.85 -4.29
C LEU A 10 5.26 0.26 -3.32
N GLY A 11 4.83 1.03 -2.32
CA GLY A 11 3.82 0.59 -1.35
C GLY A 11 2.49 0.24 -2.00
N THR A 12 2.04 1.04 -2.96
CA THR A 12 0.82 0.79 -3.75
C THR A 12 0.90 -0.55 -4.49
N VAL A 13 2.00 -0.78 -5.22
CA VAL A 13 2.19 -2.00 -6.01
C VAL A 13 2.33 -3.22 -5.10
N VAL A 14 3.12 -3.13 -4.03
CA VAL A 14 3.33 -4.25 -3.09
C VAL A 14 2.00 -4.68 -2.47
N TYR A 15 1.19 -3.74 -2.00
CA TYR A 15 -0.11 -4.08 -1.42
C TYR A 15 -1.08 -4.70 -2.44
N GLY A 16 -1.12 -4.17 -3.67
CA GLY A 16 -1.92 -4.74 -4.74
C GLY A 16 -1.49 -6.16 -5.11
N VAL A 17 -0.18 -6.41 -5.25
CA VAL A 17 0.38 -7.73 -5.58
C VAL A 17 0.11 -8.73 -4.45
N ILE A 18 0.33 -8.34 -3.19
CA ILE A 18 0.03 -9.20 -2.03
C ILE A 18 -1.45 -9.59 -2.03
N ALA A 19 -2.35 -8.65 -2.31
CA ALA A 19 -3.78 -8.92 -2.34
C ALA A 19 -4.19 -9.86 -3.48
N ILE A 20 -3.56 -9.74 -4.67
CA ILE A 20 -3.75 -10.69 -5.77
C ILE A 20 -3.30 -12.09 -5.34
N ILE A 21 -2.10 -12.23 -4.78
CA ILE A 21 -1.54 -13.52 -4.36
C ILE A 21 -2.41 -14.15 -3.27
N VAL A 22 -2.71 -13.41 -2.22
CA VAL A 22 -3.50 -13.90 -1.08
C VAL A 22 -4.90 -14.29 -1.52
N SER A 23 -5.57 -13.44 -2.32
CA SER A 23 -6.91 -13.77 -2.79
C SER A 23 -6.92 -14.97 -3.74
N ALA A 24 -5.93 -15.11 -4.63
CA ALA A 24 -5.81 -16.27 -5.49
C ALA A 24 -5.60 -17.57 -4.68
N ILE A 25 -4.79 -17.54 -3.62
CA ILE A 25 -4.60 -18.68 -2.73
C ILE A 25 -5.91 -19.04 -2.01
N LEU A 26 -6.62 -18.05 -1.48
CA LEU A 26 -7.83 -18.25 -0.68
C LEU A 26 -9.06 -18.67 -1.52
N ASN A 27 -9.12 -18.24 -2.79
CA ASN A 27 -10.24 -18.51 -3.68
C ASN A 27 -9.98 -19.68 -4.65
N GLY A 28 -8.95 -20.51 -4.42
CA GLY A 28 -8.70 -21.69 -5.24
C GLY A 28 -8.16 -21.41 -6.65
N GLY A 29 -7.47 -20.28 -6.84
CA GLY A 29 -6.80 -19.90 -8.09
C GLY A 29 -7.30 -18.60 -8.73
N GLU A 30 -8.47 -18.09 -8.31
CA GLU A 30 -9.05 -16.88 -8.88
C GLU A 30 -8.82 -15.63 -8.00
N PRO A 31 -8.01 -14.66 -8.46
CA PRO A 31 -7.77 -13.45 -7.68
C PRO A 31 -9.03 -12.57 -7.60
N SER A 32 -9.29 -12.05 -6.41
CA SER A 32 -10.34 -11.04 -6.21
C SER A 32 -9.80 -9.67 -6.60
N TRP A 33 -10.23 -9.19 -7.77
CA TRP A 33 -9.85 -7.86 -8.26
C TRP A 33 -10.35 -6.73 -7.37
N THR A 34 -11.51 -6.89 -6.74
CA THR A 34 -12.03 -5.93 -5.77
C THR A 34 -11.09 -5.77 -4.57
N LEU A 35 -10.59 -6.89 -4.01
CA LEU A 35 -9.60 -6.86 -2.93
C LEU A 35 -8.26 -6.30 -3.40
N ALA A 36 -7.81 -6.66 -4.60
CA ALA A 36 -6.56 -6.15 -5.18
C ALA A 36 -6.57 -4.62 -5.32
N ILE A 37 -7.64 -4.06 -5.88
CA ILE A 37 -7.80 -2.62 -6.07
C ILE A 37 -7.94 -1.92 -4.71
N GLY A 38 -8.74 -2.47 -3.79
CA GLY A 38 -8.89 -1.91 -2.45
C GLY A 38 -7.56 -1.84 -1.68
N MET A 39 -6.76 -2.90 -1.76
CA MET A 39 -5.45 -2.96 -1.11
C MET A 39 -4.42 -2.05 -1.79
N ALA A 40 -4.45 -1.92 -3.12
CA ALA A 40 -3.60 -0.96 -3.82
C ALA A 40 -3.90 0.48 -3.35
N ILE A 41 -5.18 0.87 -3.26
CA ILE A 41 -5.59 2.17 -2.73
C ILE A 41 -5.13 2.34 -1.26
N ALA A 42 -5.28 1.30 -0.44
CA ALA A 42 -4.81 1.33 0.95
C ALA A 42 -3.28 1.54 1.04
N GLY A 43 -2.50 0.84 0.21
CA GLY A 43 -1.06 0.99 0.12
C GLY A 43 -0.67 2.42 -0.31
N PHE A 44 -1.38 2.97 -1.30
CA PHE A 44 -1.19 4.35 -1.73
C PHE A 44 -1.44 5.33 -0.57
N LEU A 45 -2.60 5.27 0.08
CA LEU A 45 -2.95 6.18 1.17
C LEU A 45 -1.95 6.11 2.33
N THR A 46 -1.51 4.90 2.66
CA THR A 46 -0.56 4.65 3.75
C THR A 46 0.78 5.34 3.50
N TYR A 47 1.38 5.14 2.32
CA TYR A 47 2.69 5.70 2.02
C TYR A 47 2.65 7.16 1.56
N ALA A 48 1.56 7.60 0.92
CA ALA A 48 1.41 8.97 0.47
C ALA A 48 1.09 9.94 1.63
N PHE A 49 0.26 9.51 2.59
CA PHE A 49 -0.30 10.40 3.62
C PHE A 49 -0.01 9.94 5.05
N ILE A 50 -0.25 8.67 5.40
CA ILE A 50 -0.17 8.20 6.80
C ILE A 50 1.26 8.23 7.31
N TYR A 51 2.21 7.56 6.64
CA TYR A 51 3.61 7.55 7.07
C TYR A 51 4.24 8.95 7.10
N PRO A 52 4.06 9.81 6.08
CA PRO A 52 4.56 11.19 6.14
C PRO A 52 3.95 12.02 7.28
N ALA A 53 2.67 11.80 7.60
CA ALA A 53 2.01 12.48 8.72
C ALA A 53 2.55 11.98 10.07
N LEU A 54 2.79 10.67 10.22
CA LEU A 54 3.42 10.07 11.40
C LEU A 54 4.84 10.58 11.61
N ASP A 55 5.66 10.62 10.57
CA ASP A 55 7.03 11.14 10.64
C ASP A 55 7.06 12.61 11.07
N LYS A 56 6.13 13.43 10.56
CA LYS A 56 5.99 14.83 10.98
C LYS A 56 5.59 14.95 12.45
N ARG A 57 4.72 14.07 12.96
CA ARG A 57 4.34 14.05 14.38
C ARG A 57 5.49 13.61 15.26
N LYS A 58 6.22 12.56 14.86
CA LYS A 58 7.37 12.03 15.60
C LYS A 58 8.48 13.07 15.76
N ARG A 59 8.75 13.88 14.72
CA ARG A 59 9.73 14.99 14.80
C ARG A 59 9.29 16.18 15.65
N LYS A 60 8.00 16.32 15.98
CA LYS A 60 7.51 17.39 16.85
C LYS A 60 7.52 17.03 18.34
N GLN A 61 7.67 15.74 18.65
CA GLN A 61 7.70 15.22 20.02
C GLN A 61 9.12 15.02 20.56
N VAL A 62 10.14 15.24 19.74
CA VAL A 62 11.57 15.26 20.11
C VAL A 62 12.02 16.71 20.10
#